data_AF-A0A839W875-F1
#
_entry.id   AF-A0A839W875-F1
#
_cell.length_a   1.000
_cell.length_b   1.000
_cell.length_c   1.000
_cell.angle_alpha   90.00
_cell.angle_beta   90.00
_cell.angle_gamma   90.00
#
_symmetry.space_group_name_H-M   'P 1'
#
loop_
_entity.id
_entity.type
_entity.pdbx_description
1 polymer ?
#
loop_
_entity_poly.entity_id
_entity_poly.type
_entity_poly.pdbx_seq_one_letter_code
_entity_poly.pdbx_strand_id
1 'polypeptide(L)'
;MPVSPDEYRLMDVQQGGCCFYCGEPVGAKATFDHLIPLAYGGLDAAPNVVLAHRRCNQRKADRLPTPEEIDRFVAQRRRSQLGVWPPLLALRDAEPGDEWMTVARAIAGL
;
A
#
# COMPACT_ATOMS: atom_id res chain seq x y z
N MET A 1 0.08 13.47 -4.83
CA MET A 1 -0.20 14.54 -3.85
C MET A 1 -0.11 13.89 -2.50
N PRO A 2 0.67 14.44 -1.56
CA PRO A 2 0.83 13.83 -0.25
C PRO A 2 -0.53 13.61 0.41
N VAL A 3 -0.66 12.49 1.13
CA VAL A 3 -1.89 12.08 1.80
C VAL A 3 -2.35 13.16 2.77
N SER A 4 -3.62 13.54 2.69
CA SER A 4 -4.22 14.56 3.56
C SER A 4 -4.56 14.02 4.96
N PRO A 5 -4.73 14.91 5.95
CA PRO A 5 -5.17 14.51 7.30
C PRO A 5 -6.48 13.72 7.34
N ASP A 6 -7.42 14.03 6.45
CA ASP A 6 -8.69 13.29 6.35
C ASP A 6 -8.50 11.89 5.80
N GLU A 7 -7.64 11.74 4.79
CA GLU A 7 -7.30 10.42 4.25
C GLU A 7 -6.57 9.55 5.27
N TYR A 8 -5.70 10.12 6.12
CA TYR A 8 -5.08 9.40 7.24
C TYR A 8 -6.11 8.89 8.24
N ARG A 9 -7.10 9.72 8.61
CA ARG A 9 -8.20 9.30 9.49
C ARG A 9 -9.06 8.20 8.88
N LEU A 10 -9.42 8.33 7.61
CA LEU A 10 -10.18 7.30 6.90
C LEU A 10 -9.41 5.98 6.83
N MET A 11 -8.10 6.04 6.62
CA MET A 11 -7.24 4.86 6.57
C MET A 11 -7.16 4.16 7.93
N ASP A 12 -7.05 4.93 9.01
CA ASP A 12 -7.07 4.40 10.39
C ASP A 12 -8.37 3.66 10.69
N VAL A 13 -9.53 4.27 10.39
CA VAL A 13 -10.85 3.65 10.56
C VAL A 13 -10.98 2.39 9.71
N GLN A 14 -10.56 2.45 8.45
CA GLN A 14 -10.67 1.35 7.50
C GLN A 14 -9.82 0.13 7.89
N GLN A 15 -8.63 0.38 8.45
CA GLN A 15 -7.76 -0.68 8.96
C GLN A 15 -8.05 -1.05 10.43
N GLY A 16 -9.06 -0.43 11.05
CA GLY A 16 -9.44 -0.68 12.44
C GLY A 16 -8.34 -0.31 13.45
N GLY A 17 -7.50 0.66 13.14
CA GLY A 17 -6.33 0.99 13.96
C GLY A 17 -5.28 -0.13 14.03
N CYS A 18 -5.31 -1.07 13.09
CA CYS A 18 -4.38 -2.19 13.01
C CYS A 18 -3.36 -2.02 11.89
N CYS A 19 -2.18 -2.59 12.12
CA CYS A 19 -1.09 -2.58 11.17
C CYS A 19 -1.45 -3.45 9.96
N PHE A 20 -1.25 -2.91 8.76
CA PHE A 20 -1.52 -3.61 7.51
C PHE A 20 -0.77 -4.94 7.37
N TYR A 21 0.46 -4.99 7.89
CA TYR A 21 1.36 -6.12 7.71
C TYR A 21 1.12 -7.24 8.72
N CYS A 22 1.03 -6.93 10.01
CA CYS A 22 0.91 -7.94 11.06
C CYS A 22 -0.48 -8.07 11.69
N GLY A 23 -1.41 -7.16 11.40
CA GLY A 23 -2.77 -7.18 11.96
C GLY A 23 -2.88 -6.69 13.41
N GLU A 24 -1.76 -6.40 14.09
CA GLU A 24 -1.76 -5.93 15.48
C GLU A 24 -2.03 -4.42 15.58
N PRO A 25 -2.62 -3.92 16.69
CA PRO A 25 -2.89 -2.50 16.89
C PRO A 25 -1.65 -1.61 16.75
N VAL A 26 -1.73 -0.51 16.00
CA VAL A 26 -0.58 0.40 15.79
C VAL A 26 -0.33 1.36 16.95
N GLY A 27 -1.40 1.77 17.65
CA GLY A 27 -1.34 2.79 18.70
C GLY A 27 -0.82 4.14 18.20
N ALA A 28 -0.39 4.99 19.14
CA ALA A 28 -0.03 6.39 18.86
C ALA A 28 1.23 6.58 17.98
N LYS A 29 2.03 5.53 17.74
CA LYS A 29 3.27 5.58 16.94
C LYS A 29 3.09 4.97 15.55
N ALA A 30 1.86 5.00 15.04
CA ALA A 30 1.58 4.55 13.69
C ALA A 30 2.38 5.35 12.66
N THR A 31 2.75 4.67 11.58
CA THR A 31 3.39 5.25 10.41
C THR A 31 2.57 4.92 9.17
N PHE A 32 2.89 5.56 8.07
CA PHE A 32 2.30 5.26 6.77
C PHE A 32 3.38 4.69 5.86
N ASP A 33 3.05 3.64 5.12
CA ASP A 33 3.95 2.99 4.16
C ASP A 33 3.34 3.00 2.77
N HIS A 34 4.18 3.18 1.75
CA HIS A 34 3.80 3.07 0.34
C HIS A 34 3.91 1.61 -0.07
N LEU A 35 2.81 0.98 -0.51
CA LEU A 35 2.82 -0.43 -0.90
C LEU A 35 3.83 -0.68 -2.02
N ILE A 36 3.68 0.02 -3.16
CA ILE A 36 4.77 0.18 -4.12
C ILE A 36 5.68 1.31 -3.62
N PRO A 37 6.95 1.03 -3.29
CA PRO A 37 7.89 2.02 -2.79
C PRO A 37 8.09 3.21 -3.74
N LEU A 38 8.36 4.39 -3.16
CA LEU A 38 8.70 5.59 -3.95
C LEU A 38 9.95 5.39 -4.83
N ALA A 39 10.91 4.57 -4.39
CA ALA A 39 12.11 4.22 -5.15
C ALA A 39 11.78 3.55 -6.51
N TYR A 40 10.59 2.97 -6.61
CA TYR A 40 10.06 2.29 -7.78
C TYR A 40 9.00 3.12 -8.53
N GLY A 41 8.95 4.43 -8.28
CA GLY A 41 7.95 5.31 -8.88
C GLY A 41 6.56 5.18 -8.25
N GLY A 42 6.47 4.61 -7.05
CA GLY A 42 5.22 4.47 -6.32
C GLY A 42 4.48 5.79 -6.16
N LEU A 43 3.14 5.73 -6.28
CA LEU A 43 2.30 6.91 -6.09
C LEU A 43 2.37 7.37 -4.63
N ASP A 44 2.77 8.62 -4.41
CA ASP A 44 2.63 9.29 -3.11
C ASP A 44 1.21 9.84 -2.96
N ALA A 45 0.24 8.95 -2.68
CA ALA A 45 -1.15 9.26 -2.37
C ALA A 45 -1.87 8.04 -1.76
N ALA A 46 -3.05 8.25 -1.15
CA ALA A 46 -3.81 7.23 -0.43
C ALA A 46 -4.08 5.91 -1.19
N PRO A 47 -4.28 5.91 -2.53
CA PRO A 47 -4.46 4.67 -3.30
C PRO A 47 -3.26 3.70 -3.29
N ASN A 48 -2.11 4.12 -2.75
CA ASN A 48 -0.89 3.31 -2.61
C ASN A 48 -0.33 3.32 -1.17
N VAL A 49 -1.03 3.88 -0.19
CA VAL A 49 -0.52 4.05 1.18
C VAL A 49 -1.32 3.24 2.19
N VAL A 50 -0.66 2.64 3.17
CA VAL A 50 -1.26 1.85 4.26
C VAL A 50 -0.79 2.33 5.64
N LEU A 51 -1.60 2.09 6.66
CA LEU A 51 -1.21 2.30 8.06
C LEU A 51 -0.39 1.11 8.57
N ALA A 52 0.76 1.37 9.17
CA ALA A 52 1.68 0.33 9.60
C ALA A 52 2.48 0.72 10.86
N HIS A 53 2.94 -0.28 11.62
CA HIS A 53 3.98 -0.04 12.63
C HIS A 53 5.27 0.41 11.96
N ARG A 54 6.03 1.28 12.63
CA ARG A 54 7.38 1.65 12.21
C ARG A 54 8.28 0.43 11.97
N ARG A 55 8.25 -0.57 12.85
CA ARG A 55 9.05 -1.81 12.72
C ARG A 55 8.64 -2.65 11.52
N CYS A 56 7.34 -2.81 11.27
CA CYS A 56 6.86 -3.60 10.12
C CYS A 56 7.16 -2.88 8.80
N ASN A 57 6.94 -1.57 8.74
CA ASN A 57 7.33 -0.73 7.61
C ASN A 57 8.84 -0.87 7.32
N GLN A 58 9.70 -0.73 8.33
CA GLN A 58 11.15 -0.93 8.17
C GLN A 58 11.55 -2.33 7.70
N ARG A 59 10.80 -3.37 8.10
CA ARG A 59 11.03 -4.75 7.64
C ARG A 59 10.60 -4.97 6.20
N LYS A 60 9.54 -4.30 5.76
CA LYS A 60 9.13 -4.28 4.35
C LYS A 60 10.23 -3.59 3.53
N ALA A 61 10.73 -2.44 4.01
CA ALA A 61 11.74 -1.64 3.33
C ALA A 61 11.29 -1.24 1.91
N ASP A 62 12.07 -1.58 0.89
CA ASP A 62 11.78 -1.32 -0.51
C ASP A 62 11.25 -2.57 -1.24
N ARG A 63 10.85 -3.64 -0.54
CA ARG A 63 10.27 -4.81 -1.20
C ARG A 63 8.93 -4.46 -1.86
N LEU A 64 8.70 -4.94 -3.09
CA LEU A 64 7.36 -4.90 -3.71
C LEU A 64 6.36 -5.76 -2.91
N PRO A 65 5.07 -5.37 -2.83
CA PRO A 65 4.10 -6.10 -2.04
C PRO A 65 3.84 -7.49 -2.64
N THR A 66 3.56 -8.48 -1.79
CA THR A 66 3.19 -9.83 -2.25
C THR A 66 1.76 -9.85 -2.80
N PRO A 67 1.38 -10.87 -3.58
CA PRO A 67 0.00 -11.05 -4.02
C PRO A 67 -1.01 -11.04 -2.86
N GLU A 68 -0.68 -11.65 -1.71
CA GLU A 68 -1.55 -11.66 -0.52
C GLU A 68 -1.67 -10.28 0.13
N GLU A 69 -0.59 -9.49 0.12
CA GLU A 69 -0.62 -8.09 0.57
C GLU A 69 -1.52 -7.28 -0.37
N ILE A 70 -1.42 -7.47 -1.68
CA ILE A 70 -2.28 -6.78 -2.66
C ILE A 70 -3.75 -7.18 -2.47
N ASP A 71 -4.04 -8.47 -2.31
CA ASP A 71 -5.40 -8.97 -2.07
C ASP A 71 -6.03 -8.36 -0.82
N ARG A 72 -5.26 -8.30 0.28
CA ARG A 72 -5.69 -7.66 1.53
C ARG A 72 -5.99 -6.18 1.30
N PHE A 73 -5.11 -5.47 0.60
CA PHE A 73 -5.31 -4.05 0.31
C PHE A 73 -6.58 -3.81 -0.50
N VAL A 74 -6.75 -4.55 -1.61
CA VAL A 74 -7.94 -4.46 -2.45
C VAL A 74 -9.19 -4.77 -1.66
N ALA A 75 -9.19 -5.84 -0.85
CA ALA A 75 -10.32 -6.22 -0.02
C ALA A 75 -10.71 -5.12 0.97
N GLN A 76 -9.72 -4.50 1.64
CA GLN A 76 -9.98 -3.36 2.51
C GLN A 76 -10.60 -2.21 1.69
N ARG A 77 -10.07 -1.89 0.51
CA ARG A 77 -10.45 -0.73 -0.32
C ARG A 77 -11.76 -0.84 -1.08
N ARG A 78 -12.39 -2.03 -1.20
CA ARG A 78 -13.63 -2.27 -1.97
C ARG A 78 -14.80 -1.29 -1.70
N ARG A 79 -14.87 -0.69 -0.51
CA ARG A 79 -15.93 0.27 -0.11
C ARG A 79 -15.38 1.60 0.39
N SER A 80 -14.12 1.92 0.06
CA SER A 80 -13.43 3.11 0.54
C SER A 80 -13.27 4.15 -0.55
N GLN A 81 -13.36 5.42 -0.16
CA GLN A 81 -13.08 6.56 -1.03
C GLN A 81 -11.57 6.71 -1.34
N LEU A 82 -10.70 5.98 -0.61
CA LEU A 82 -9.25 6.07 -0.76
C LEU A 82 -8.71 5.36 -2.02
N GLY A 83 -9.55 4.57 -2.71
CA GLY A 83 -9.23 3.97 -4.00
C GLY A 83 -8.12 2.92 -3.99
N VAL A 84 -7.81 2.40 -5.18
CA VAL A 84 -6.69 1.49 -5.46
C VAL A 84 -5.95 2.01 -6.68
N TRP A 85 -4.63 2.14 -6.59
CA TRP A 85 -3.82 2.55 -7.72
C TRP A 85 -3.65 1.38 -8.72
N PRO A 86 -3.97 1.54 -10.03
CA PRO A 86 -3.98 0.41 -10.97
C PRO A 86 -2.70 -0.45 -11.05
N PRO A 87 -1.47 0.11 -10.92
CA PRO A 87 -0.25 -0.71 -10.88
C PRO A 87 -0.22 -1.77 -9.78
N LEU A 88 -0.92 -1.57 -8.64
CA LEU A 88 -1.06 -2.62 -7.63
C LEU A 88 -1.85 -3.82 -8.16
N LEU A 89 -2.84 -3.60 -9.02
CA LEU A 89 -3.63 -4.68 -9.63
C LEU A 89 -2.80 -5.42 -10.68
N ALA A 90 -1.98 -4.71 -11.47
CA ALA A 90 -1.08 -5.35 -12.42
C ALA A 90 -0.04 -6.23 -11.72
N LEU A 91 0.50 -5.77 -10.59
CA LEU A 91 1.47 -6.52 -9.80
C LEU A 91 0.90 -7.79 -9.17
N ARG A 92 -0.41 -7.83 -8.92
CA ARG A 92 -1.11 -8.99 -8.37
C ARG A 92 -0.93 -10.26 -9.22
N ASP A 93 -0.90 -10.05 -10.53
CA ASP A 93 -0.86 -11.10 -11.55
C ASP A 93 0.53 -11.19 -12.21
N ALA A 94 1.56 -10.60 -11.58
CA ALA A 94 2.93 -10.64 -12.09
C ALA A 94 3.55 -12.04 -11.91
N GLU A 95 4.26 -12.50 -12.94
CA GLU A 95 5.07 -13.71 -12.84
C GLU A 95 6.25 -13.47 -11.88
N PRO A 96 6.64 -14.48 -11.07
CA PRO A 96 7.78 -14.36 -10.18
C PRO A 96 9.06 -13.96 -10.92
N GLY A 97 9.70 -12.88 -10.50
CA GLY A 97 10.89 -12.30 -11.13
C GLY A 97 10.61 -11.15 -12.11
N ASP A 98 9.37 -10.96 -12.55
CA ASP A 98 8.96 -9.90 -13.47
C ASP A 98 8.21 -8.74 -12.77
N GLU A 99 8.16 -8.74 -11.44
CA GLU A 99 7.37 -7.81 -10.62
C GLU A 99 7.70 -6.35 -10.92
N TRP A 100 9.00 -6.03 -10.92
CA TRP A 100 9.48 -4.68 -11.20
C TRP A 100 9.12 -4.23 -12.62
N MET A 101 9.33 -5.10 -13.61
CA MET A 101 9.03 -4.80 -15.01
C MET A 101 7.53 -4.55 -15.21
N THR A 102 6.71 -5.34 -14.52
CA THR A 102 5.24 -5.23 -14.53
C THR A 102 4.78 -3.89 -13.96
N VAL A 103 5.31 -3.51 -12.79
CA VAL A 103 5.03 -2.21 -12.17
C VAL A 103 5.48 -1.07 -13.07
N ALA A 104 6.69 -1.11 -13.59
CA ALA A 104 7.24 -0.04 -14.44
C ALA A 104 6.39 0.16 -15.71
N ARG A 105 5.97 -0.93 -16.37
CA ARG A 105 5.08 -0.86 -17.55
C ARG A 105 3.71 -0.31 -17.18
N ALA A 106 3.14 -0.75 -16.06
CA ALA A 106 1.85 -0.28 -15.61
C ALA A 106 1.88 1.23 -15.30
N ILE A 107 2.93 1.71 -14.64
CA ILE A 107 3.13 3.15 -14.36
C ILE A 107 3.29 3.95 -15.65
N ALA A 108 4.09 3.46 -16.60
CA ALA A 108 4.32 4.16 -17.87
C ALA A 108 3.07 4.26 -18.77
N GLY A 109 2.06 3.42 -18.52
CA GLY A 109 0.79 3.43 -19.25
C GLY A 109 -0.33 4.25 -18.60
N LEU A 110 -0.09 4.88 -17.44
CA LEU A 110 -1.03 5.79 -16.76
C LEU A 110 -1.00 7.20 -17.37
#